data_AF-A0A2V5P612-F1
#
_entry.id   AF-A0A2V5P612-F1
#
_cell.length_a   1.000
_cell.length_b   1.000
_cell.length_c   1.000
_cell.angle_alpha   90.00
_cell.angle_beta   90.00
_cell.angle_gamma   90.00
#
_symmetry.space_group_name_H-M   'P 1'
#
loop_
_entity.id
_entity.type
_entity.pdbx_description
1 polymer ?
#
loop_
_entity_poly.entity_id
_entity_poly.type
_entity_poly.pdbx_seq_one_letter_code
_entity_poly.pdbx_strand_id
1 'polypeptide(L)'
;LAHHQSHAAWIGCSLHDLIQPSFSFLVGVALPFSLARRTAEGQSPWRRTLHAFWRALMLVLLGVFLRSVGSAHTRWTFEDTLSQIGLGYGFLYLLGLRSMRVQWTAVGVILIGYWLLFALYPLPGLDF
;
A
#
# COMPACT_ATOMS: atom_id res chain seq x y z
N LEU A 1 7.70 33.53 -13.92
CA LEU A 1 8.02 32.07 -13.91
C LEU A 1 8.17 31.48 -12.49
N ALA A 2 7.60 32.09 -11.43
CA ALA A 2 7.90 31.73 -10.04
C ALA A 2 6.67 31.32 -9.21
N HIS A 3 5.65 30.68 -9.81
CA HIS A 3 4.43 30.27 -9.09
C HIS A 3 4.37 28.77 -8.75
N HIS A 4 5.40 27.99 -9.11
CA HIS A 4 5.48 26.55 -8.85
C HIS A 4 6.54 26.15 -7.81
N GLN A 5 7.15 27.13 -7.11
CA GLN A 5 8.18 26.90 -6.08
C GLN A 5 7.71 27.19 -4.65
N SER A 6 6.48 27.69 -4.47
CA SER A 6 5.87 27.89 -3.16
C SER A 6 5.12 26.62 -2.76
N HIS A 7 5.39 26.08 -1.57
CA HIS A 7 4.63 25.00 -0.96
C HIS A 7 3.14 25.25 -1.14
N ALA A 8 2.44 24.32 -1.81
CA ALA A 8 0.99 24.37 -1.86
C ALA A 8 0.48 24.39 -0.41
N ALA A 9 -0.42 25.32 -0.10
CA ALA A 9 -1.15 25.25 1.16
C ALA A 9 -1.76 23.85 1.26
N TRP A 10 -1.64 23.20 2.41
CA TRP A 10 -2.25 21.90 2.71
C TRP A 10 -3.79 22.03 2.83
N ILE A 11 -4.41 22.73 1.89
CA ILE A 11 -5.83 23.06 1.83
C ILE A 11 -6.26 22.72 0.41
N GLY A 12 -6.71 21.48 0.22
CA GLY A 12 -7.23 21.01 -1.05
C GLY A 12 -6.98 19.52 -1.28
N CYS A 13 -7.66 18.97 -2.28
CA CYS A 13 -7.44 17.64 -2.81
C CYS A 13 -7.22 17.82 -4.32
N SER A 14 -5.99 17.62 -4.79
CA SER A 14 -5.66 17.72 -6.21
C SER A 14 -5.86 16.38 -6.88
N LEU A 15 -6.06 16.37 -8.21
CA LEU A 15 -6.22 15.12 -8.96
C LEU A 15 -5.01 14.18 -8.78
N HIS A 16 -3.81 14.75 -8.58
CA HIS A 16 -2.60 13.97 -8.34
C HIS A 16 -2.63 13.23 -7.00
N ASP A 17 -3.32 13.74 -5.99
CA ASP A 17 -3.43 13.10 -4.67
C ASP A 17 -4.34 11.85 -4.71
N LEU A 18 -5.28 11.77 -5.68
CA LEU A 18 -6.17 10.61 -5.84
C LEU A 18 -5.52 9.44 -6.57
N ILE A 19 -4.38 9.62 -7.24
CA ILE A 19 -3.76 8.59 -8.06
C ILE A 19 -3.37 7.38 -7.21
N GLN A 20 -2.66 7.61 -6.10
CA GLN A 20 -2.18 6.55 -5.21
C GLN A 20 -3.32 5.80 -4.49
N PRO A 21 -4.34 6.47 -3.93
CA PRO A 21 -5.54 5.81 -3.40
C PRO A 21 -6.27 4.97 -4.45
N SER A 22 -6.42 5.48 -5.68
CA SER A 22 -7.14 4.78 -6.75
C SER A 22 -6.44 3.49 -7.16
N PHE A 23 -5.11 3.50 -7.32
CA PHE A 23 -4.36 2.29 -7.62
C PHE A 23 -4.41 1.27 -6.48
N SER A 24 -4.28 1.73 -5.24
CA SER A 24 -4.35 0.86 -4.06
C SER A 24 -5.73 0.19 -3.95
N PHE A 25 -6.80 0.95 -4.19
CA PHE A 25 -8.17 0.44 -4.22
C PHE A 25 -8.37 -0.60 -5.34
N LEU A 26 -7.91 -0.31 -6.56
CA LEU A 26 -8.03 -1.20 -7.70
C LEU A 26 -7.32 -2.54 -7.44
N VAL A 27 -6.12 -2.51 -6.86
CA VAL A 27 -5.39 -3.73 -6.47
C VAL A 27 -6.17 -4.51 -5.41
N GLY A 28 -6.79 -3.81 -4.45
CA GLY A 28 -7.60 -4.44 -3.42
C GLY A 28 -8.84 -5.13 -3.95
N VAL A 29 -9.56 -4.49 -4.88
CA VAL A 29 -10.75 -5.08 -5.52
C VAL A 29 -10.37 -6.25 -6.42
N ALA A 30 -9.25 -6.19 -7.13
CA ALA A 30 -8.82 -7.25 -8.05
C ALA A 30 -8.40 -8.56 -7.35
N LEU A 31 -7.94 -8.49 -6.08
CA LEU A 31 -7.44 -9.64 -5.34
C LEU A 31 -8.48 -10.77 -5.12
N PRO A 32 -9.69 -10.53 -4.56
CA PRO A 32 -10.68 -11.59 -4.36
C PRO A 32 -11.10 -12.25 -5.68
N PHE A 33 -11.23 -11.49 -6.77
CA PHE A 33 -11.51 -12.06 -8.09
C PHE A 33 -10.39 -12.99 -8.57
N SER A 34 -9.13 -12.58 -8.39
CA SER A 34 -7.97 -13.41 -8.73
C SER A 34 -7.92 -14.70 -7.89
N LEU A 35 -8.21 -14.61 -6.59
CA LEU A 35 -8.27 -15.74 -5.67
C LEU A 35 -9.40 -16.72 -6.04
N ALA A 36 -10.60 -16.21 -6.31
CA ALA A 36 -11.75 -17.01 -6.69
C ALA A 36 -11.46 -17.81 -7.97
N ARG A 37 -10.91 -17.14 -9.00
CA ARG A 37 -10.52 -17.77 -10.25
C ARG A 37 -9.48 -18.88 -10.04
N ARG A 38 -8.39 -18.60 -9.34
CA ARG A 38 -7.32 -19.59 -9.09
C ARG A 38 -7.78 -20.76 -8.21
N THR A 39 -8.81 -20.55 -7.38
CA THR A 39 -9.44 -21.62 -6.60
C THR A 39 -10.30 -22.52 -7.49
N ALA A 40 -11.10 -21.93 -8.39
CA ALA A 40 -11.88 -22.67 -9.38
C ALA A 40 -10.99 -23.49 -10.33
N GLU A 41 -9.81 -22.98 -10.68
CA GLU A 41 -8.80 -23.68 -11.49
C GLU A 41 -8.05 -24.79 -10.72
N GLY A 42 -8.37 -25.05 -9.45
CA GLY A 42 -7.77 -26.16 -8.68
C GLY A 42 -6.29 -25.97 -8.33
N GLN A 43 -5.74 -24.75 -8.42
CA GLN A 43 -4.33 -24.52 -8.14
C GLN A 43 -3.99 -24.80 -6.67
N SER A 44 -2.85 -25.47 -6.42
CA SER A 44 -2.40 -25.79 -5.06
C SER A 44 -2.30 -24.52 -4.18
N PRO A 45 -2.76 -24.53 -2.91
CA PRO A 45 -2.66 -23.41 -1.99
C PRO A 45 -1.25 -22.85 -1.81
N TRP A 46 -0.26 -23.75 -1.77
CA TRP A 46 1.15 -23.40 -1.62
C TRP A 46 1.69 -22.57 -2.80
N ARG A 47 1.48 -23.05 -4.04
CA ARG A 47 1.93 -22.31 -5.24
C ARG A 47 1.26 -20.94 -5.36
N ARG A 48 -0.01 -20.83 -4.98
CA ARG A 48 -0.74 -19.55 -4.97
C ARG A 48 -0.15 -18.56 -3.96
N THR A 49 0.17 -19.04 -2.76
CA THR A 49 0.79 -18.23 -1.71
C THR A 49 2.16 -17.75 -2.14
N LEU A 50 3.04 -18.66 -2.59
CA LEU A 50 4.38 -18.31 -3.06
C LEU A 50 4.34 -17.29 -4.19
N HIS A 51 3.42 -17.48 -5.15
CA HIS A 51 3.25 -16.54 -6.26
C HIS A 51 2.78 -15.16 -5.80
N ALA A 52 1.89 -15.08 -4.80
CA ALA A 52 1.43 -13.81 -4.24
C ALA A 52 2.58 -13.04 -3.55
N PHE A 53 3.39 -13.72 -2.74
CA PHE A 53 4.56 -13.12 -2.09
C PHE A 53 5.67 -12.77 -3.09
N TRP A 54 5.88 -13.58 -4.13
CA TRP A 54 6.81 -13.26 -5.21
C TRP A 54 6.40 -11.98 -5.94
N ARG A 55 5.09 -11.84 -6.26
CA ARG A 55 4.56 -10.61 -6.87
C ARG A 55 4.74 -9.40 -5.97
N ALA A 56 4.47 -9.54 -4.67
CA ALA A 56 4.69 -8.48 -3.68
C ALA A 56 6.17 -8.04 -3.65
N LEU A 57 7.09 -9.01 -3.58
CA LEU A 57 8.53 -8.76 -3.59
C LEU A 57 8.99 -8.07 -4.88
N MET A 58 8.53 -8.52 -6.04
CA MET A 58 8.86 -7.90 -7.32
C MET A 58 8.41 -6.44 -7.39
N LEU A 59 7.23 -6.09 -6.86
CA LEU A 59 6.75 -4.71 -6.83
C LEU A 59 7.61 -3.82 -5.93
N VAL A 60 8.02 -4.32 -4.76
CA VAL A 60 8.93 -3.60 -3.86
C VAL A 60 10.30 -3.38 -4.51
N LEU A 61 10.89 -4.43 -5.10
CA LEU A 61 12.17 -4.32 -5.77
C LEU A 61 12.12 -3.40 -6.99
N LEU A 62 11.01 -3.41 -7.74
CA LEU A 62 10.80 -2.49 -8.84
C LEU A 62 10.68 -1.04 -8.37
N GLY A 63 9.97 -0.78 -7.26
CA GLY A 63 9.90 0.55 -6.64
C GLY A 63 11.27 1.07 -6.23
N VAL A 64 12.04 0.25 -5.50
CA VAL A 64 13.43 0.56 -5.10
C VAL A 64 14.33 0.77 -6.32
N PHE A 65 14.20 -0.06 -7.36
CA PHE A 65 14.97 0.08 -8.60
C PHE A 65 14.67 1.41 -9.29
N LEU A 66 13.39 1.72 -9.55
CA LEU A 66 12.99 2.97 -10.21
C LEU A 66 13.45 4.22 -9.45
N ARG A 67 13.47 4.16 -8.11
CA ARG A 67 13.96 5.23 -7.24
C ARG A 67 15.49 5.35 -7.22
N SER A 68 16.18 4.26 -7.51
CA SER A 68 17.64 4.17 -7.54
C SER A 68 18.23 4.53 -8.91
N VAL A 69 17.45 4.44 -9.99
CA VAL A 69 17.85 4.88 -11.33
C VAL A 69 18.19 6.38 -11.29
N GLY A 70 19.41 6.73 -11.71
CA GLY A 70 19.90 8.11 -11.73
C GLY A 70 20.41 8.65 -10.39
N SER A 71 20.57 7.79 -9.38
CA SER A 71 21.15 8.18 -8.08
C SER A 71 22.49 7.49 -7.81
N ALA A 72 23.39 8.17 -7.11
CA ALA A 72 24.73 7.63 -6.80
C ALA A 72 24.71 6.42 -5.85
N HIS A 73 23.60 6.20 -5.13
CA HIS A 73 23.45 5.15 -4.11
C HIS A 73 22.05 4.56 -4.20
N THR A 74 21.90 3.25 -3.95
CA THR A 74 20.59 2.58 -3.90
C THR A 74 19.73 3.19 -2.81
N ARG A 75 18.60 3.82 -3.19
CA ARG A 75 17.67 4.46 -2.27
C ARG A 75 16.61 3.47 -1.81
N TRP A 76 16.79 2.94 -0.61
CA TRP A 76 15.81 2.10 0.08
C TRP A 76 14.71 2.94 0.74
N THR A 77 14.09 3.84 -0.01
CA THR A 77 12.97 4.67 0.46
C THR A 77 11.66 4.03 -0.02
N PHE A 78 10.88 3.43 0.88
CA PHE A 78 9.59 2.78 0.57
C PHE A 78 8.41 3.77 0.51
N GLU A 79 8.70 4.97 0.03
CA GLU A 79 7.73 6.07 -0.05
C GLU A 79 6.90 6.01 -1.33
N ASP A 80 7.39 5.29 -2.35
CA ASP A 80 6.73 5.19 -3.63
C ASP A 80 5.52 4.24 -3.59
N THR A 81 4.53 4.57 -4.42
CA THR A 81 3.26 3.84 -4.51
C THR A 81 3.46 2.35 -4.82
N LEU A 82 4.47 1.99 -5.64
CA LEU A 82 4.71 0.59 -6.01
C LEU A 82 5.22 -0.23 -4.82
N SER A 83 6.19 0.31 -4.09
CA SER A 83 6.69 -0.29 -2.84
C SER A 83 5.59 -0.43 -1.81
N GLN A 84 4.76 0.59 -1.60
CA GLN A 84 3.65 0.55 -0.64
C GLN A 84 2.59 -0.51 -1.02
N ILE A 85 2.22 -0.59 -2.30
CA ILE A 85 1.31 -1.63 -2.79
C ILE A 85 1.93 -3.02 -2.60
N GLY A 86 3.22 -3.18 -2.91
CA GLY A 86 3.96 -4.44 -2.74
C GLY A 86 3.98 -4.90 -1.28
N LEU A 87 4.32 -4.00 -0.35
CA LEU A 87 4.36 -4.28 1.09
C LEU A 87 2.98 -4.66 1.64
N GLY A 88 1.92 -3.96 1.21
CA GLY A 88 0.55 -4.25 1.63
C GLY A 88 -0.02 -5.54 1.03
N TYR A 89 0.40 -5.92 -0.19
CA TYR A 89 -0.22 -7.02 -0.95
C TYR A 89 -0.12 -8.37 -0.23
N GLY A 90 0.99 -8.66 0.45
CA GLY A 90 1.16 -9.90 1.20
C GLY A 90 0.15 -10.03 2.35
N PHE A 91 -0.01 -8.99 3.16
CA PHE A 91 -0.99 -8.95 4.24
C PHE A 91 -2.42 -9.00 3.71
N LEU A 92 -2.69 -8.29 2.63
CA LEU A 92 -3.99 -8.28 1.97
C LEU A 92 -4.37 -9.66 1.42
N TYR A 93 -3.40 -10.37 0.82
CA TYR A 93 -3.58 -11.75 0.39
C TYR A 93 -3.95 -12.66 1.57
N LEU A 94 -3.18 -12.59 2.67
CA LEU A 94 -3.45 -13.39 3.87
C LEU A 94 -4.84 -13.08 4.45
N LEU A 95 -5.23 -11.81 4.49
CA LEU A 95 -6.54 -11.37 4.98
C LEU A 95 -7.67 -11.85 4.06
N GLY A 96 -7.45 -11.86 2.74
CA GLY A 96 -8.37 -12.40 1.74
C GLY A 96 -8.63 -13.90 1.87
N LEU A 97 -7.74 -14.65 2.53
CA LEU A 97 -7.95 -16.06 2.87
C LEU A 97 -8.73 -16.27 4.17
N ARG A 98 -8.96 -15.22 4.97
CA ARG A 98 -9.69 -15.30 6.24
C ARG A 98 -11.19 -15.06 6.06
N SER A 99 -11.95 -15.42 7.08
CA SER A 99 -13.41 -15.23 7.09
C SER A 99 -13.77 -13.74 7.08
N MET A 100 -14.97 -13.43 6.57
CA MET A 100 -15.52 -12.08 6.53
C MET A 100 -15.48 -11.36 7.89
N ARG A 101 -15.67 -12.12 9.00
CA ARG A 101 -15.56 -11.57 10.36
C ARG A 101 -14.17 -11.02 10.65
N VAL A 102 -13.12 -11.79 10.33
CA VAL A 102 -11.73 -11.36 10.52
C VAL A 102 -11.39 -10.16 9.64
N GLN A 103 -11.94 -10.10 8.43
CA GLN A 103 -11.75 -8.95 7.53
C GLN A 103 -12.34 -7.66 8.13
N TRP A 104 -13.58 -7.71 8.62
CA TRP A 104 -14.20 -6.57 9.30
C TRP A 104 -13.50 -6.19 10.60
N THR A 105 -13.06 -7.16 11.39
CA THR A 105 -12.25 -6.90 12.58
C THR A 105 -10.94 -6.21 12.20
N ALA A 106 -10.25 -6.66 11.16
CA ALA A 106 -9.02 -6.02 10.69
C ALA A 106 -9.28 -4.57 10.23
N VAL A 107 -10.35 -4.32 9.48
CA VAL A 107 -10.76 -2.95 9.09
C VAL A 107 -10.98 -2.08 10.33
N GLY A 108 -11.77 -2.56 11.29
CA GLY A 108 -12.02 -1.82 12.54
C GLY A 108 -10.75 -1.54 13.33
N VAL A 109 -9.88 -2.54 13.50
CA VAL A 109 -8.61 -2.41 14.21
C VAL A 109 -7.67 -1.43 13.51
N ILE A 110 -7.57 -1.48 12.18
CA ILE A 110 -6.70 -0.57 11.43
C ILE A 110 -7.22 0.87 11.54
N LEU A 111 -8.52 1.09 11.32
CA LEU A 111 -9.10 2.44 11.36
C LEU A 111 -9.05 3.05 12.76
N ILE A 112 -9.53 2.32 13.77
CA ILE A 112 -9.56 2.80 15.15
C ILE A 112 -8.15 2.88 15.72
N GLY A 113 -7.32 1.87 15.47
CA GLY A 113 -5.94 1.85 15.93
C GLY A 113 -5.12 2.99 15.34
N TYR A 114 -5.23 3.25 14.04
CA TYR A 114 -4.57 4.38 13.39
C TYR A 114 -5.09 5.72 13.92
N TRP A 115 -6.40 5.87 14.07
CA TRP A 115 -6.99 7.06 14.65
C TRP A 115 -6.53 7.31 16.10
N LEU A 116 -6.48 6.27 16.94
CA LEU A 116 -5.99 6.35 18.31
C LEU A 116 -4.51 6.72 18.36
N LEU A 117 -3.68 6.10 17.51
CA LEU A 117 -2.28 6.48 17.39
C LEU A 117 -2.15 7.96 17.05
N PHE A 118 -2.91 8.45 16.06
CA PHE A 118 -2.90 9.85 15.69
C PHE A 118 -3.38 10.78 16.83
N ALA A 119 -4.44 10.40 17.55
CA ALA A 119 -5.01 11.19 18.64
C ALA A 119 -4.13 11.24 19.89
N LEU A 120 -3.37 10.17 20.15
CA LEU A 120 -2.52 10.03 21.34
C LEU A 120 -1.06 10.42 21.08
N TYR A 121 -0.63 10.47 19.81
CA TYR A 121 0.74 10.86 19.48
C TYR A 121 0.94 12.35 19.82
N PRO A 122 1.89 12.69 20.71
CA PRO A 122 2.10 14.07 21.10
C PRO A 122 2.53 14.86 19.88
N LEU A 123 1.83 15.97 19.62
CA LEU A 123 2.26 16.93 18.63
C LEU A 123 3.65 17.43 19.03
N PRO A 124 4.57 17.54 18.08
CA PRO A 124 5.87 18.11 18.39
C PRO A 124 5.58 19.56 18.89
N GLY A 125 6.21 20.00 20.00
CA GLY A 125 5.96 21.30 20.63
C GLY A 125 6.67 22.47 19.92
N LEU A 126 5.94 23.58 19.70
CA LEU A 126 6.18 24.88 19.03
C LEU A 126 7.58 25.33 18.48
N ASP A 127 8.68 24.62 18.68
CA ASP A 127 10.04 25.00 18.29
C ASP A 127 10.43 24.49 16.87
N PHE A 128 9.48 24.45 15.91
CA PHE A 128 9.72 24.08 14.49
C PHE A 128 9.56 25.27 13.55
#